data_AF-A0A7W7ZHY5-F1
#
_entry.id   AF-A0A7W7ZHY5-F1
#
_cell.length_a   1.000
_cell.length_b   1.000
_cell.length_c   1.000
_cell.angle_alpha   90.00
_cell.angle_beta   90.00
_cell.angle_gamma   90.00
#
_symmetry.space_group_name_H-M   'P 1'
#
loop_
_entity.id
_entity.type
_entity.pdbx_description
1 polymer ?
#
loop_
_entity_poly.entity_id
_entity_poly.type
_entity_poly.pdbx_seq_one_letter_code
_entity_poly.pdbx_strand_id
1 'polypeptide(L)'
;MKTPDSIFLFILGFIIWILGSVYYAYRGPSVLETTSLRYWISFCVSPLVSAVLCITILKLRQVPPTTWASGMLLLAIPGMIGEAVVLSHLSTFMPRIHASSGGRYGAFLFATYALVLGIAEVVTLGATR
;
A
#
# COMPACT_ATOMS: atom_id res chain seq x y z
N MET A 1 -9.47 -7.71 18.08
CA MET A 1 -10.15 -6.71 17.22
C MET A 1 -11.58 -7.17 16.99
N LYS A 2 -12.57 -6.26 16.98
CA LYS A 2 -13.99 -6.64 16.80
C LYS A 2 -14.28 -6.88 15.31
N THR A 3 -15.19 -7.79 14.98
CA THR A 3 -15.56 -8.12 13.59
C THR A 3 -15.95 -6.90 12.73
N PRO A 4 -16.74 -5.93 13.24
CA PRO A 4 -17.09 -4.73 12.47
C PRO A 4 -15.86 -3.88 12.10
N ASP A 5 -14.87 -3.80 12.98
CA ASP A 5 -13.63 -3.05 12.70
C ASP A 5 -12.79 -3.78 11.64
N SER A 6 -12.74 -5.10 11.69
CA SER A 6 -12.02 -5.90 10.69
C SER A 6 -12.63 -5.75 9.29
N ILE A 7 -13.96 -5.82 9.18
CA ILE A 7 -14.67 -5.61 7.92
C ILE A 7 -14.44 -4.18 7.41
N PHE A 8 -14.52 -3.18 8.30
CA PHE A 8 -14.28 -1.80 7.95
C PHE A 8 -12.86 -1.57 7.39
N LEU A 9 -11.83 -2.10 8.07
CA LEU A 9 -10.43 -1.98 7.63
C LEU A 9 -10.22 -2.68 6.28
N PHE A 10 -10.82 -3.84 6.06
CA PHE A 10 -10.73 -4.54 4.78
C PHE A 10 -11.35 -3.73 3.64
N ILE A 11 -12.58 -3.24 3.81
CA ILE A 11 -13.26 -2.42 2.80
C ILE A 11 -12.50 -1.12 2.54
N LEU A 12 -12.00 -0.47 3.60
CA LEU A 12 -11.23 0.75 3.48
C LEU A 12 -9.92 0.51 2.73
N GLY A 13 -9.20 -0.58 3.04
CA GLY A 13 -8.00 -1.00 2.34
C GLY A 13 -8.26 -1.23 0.85
N PHE A 14 -9.38 -1.87 0.51
CA PHE A 14 -9.81 -2.06 -0.87
C PHE A 14 -10.09 -0.73 -1.60
N ILE A 15 -10.77 0.23 -0.94
CA ILE A 15 -11.03 1.56 -1.51
C ILE A 15 -9.72 2.33 -1.73
N ILE A 16 -8.83 2.35 -0.73
CA ILE A 16 -7.53 3.02 -0.83
C ILE A 16 -6.73 2.44 -1.99
N TRP A 17 -6.72 1.12 -2.11
CA TRP A 17 -6.06 0.43 -3.21
C TRP A 17 -6.63 0.85 -4.57
N ILE A 18 -7.95 0.79 -4.79
CA ILE A 18 -8.57 1.20 -6.06
C ILE A 18 -8.15 2.63 -6.43
N LEU A 19 -8.22 3.56 -5.47
CA LEU A 19 -7.84 4.96 -5.70
C LEU A 19 -6.35 5.09 -6.07
N GLY A 20 -5.49 4.34 -5.41
CA GLY A 20 -4.06 4.25 -5.72
C GLY A 20 -3.80 3.73 -7.13
N SER A 21 -4.37 2.58 -7.48
CA SER A 21 -4.17 1.97 -8.80
C SER A 21 -4.72 2.86 -9.91
N VAL A 22 -5.88 3.50 -9.71
CA VAL A 22 -6.43 4.49 -10.64
C VAL A 22 -5.48 5.68 -10.81
N TYR A 23 -4.95 6.22 -9.71
CA TYR A 23 -3.97 7.30 -9.77
C TYR A 23 -2.74 6.90 -10.59
N TYR A 24 -2.17 5.72 -10.37
CA TYR A 24 -1.02 5.23 -11.12
C TYR A 24 -1.34 4.90 -12.58
N ALA A 25 -2.56 4.45 -12.90
CA ALA A 25 -2.97 4.24 -14.29
C ALA A 25 -2.93 5.55 -15.10
N TYR A 26 -3.27 6.69 -14.48
CA TYR A 26 -3.27 8.00 -15.15
C TYR A 26 -1.96 8.78 -15.04
N ARG A 27 -1.31 8.75 -13.86
CA ARG A 27 -0.11 9.54 -13.54
C ARG A 27 1.18 8.71 -13.54
N GLY A 28 1.09 7.39 -13.69
CA GLY A 28 2.22 6.47 -13.71
C GLY A 28 3.37 6.90 -14.62
N PRO A 29 3.14 7.31 -15.88
CA PRO A 29 4.22 7.76 -16.75
C PRO A 29 4.97 8.96 -16.19
N SER A 30 4.24 9.91 -15.60
CA SER A 30 4.82 11.10 -14.99
C SER A 30 5.64 10.82 -13.73
N VAL A 31 5.41 9.67 -13.08
CA VAL A 31 6.06 9.28 -11.81
C VAL A 31 7.19 8.29 -12.06
N LEU A 32 6.98 7.32 -12.96
CA LEU A 32 7.86 6.17 -13.17
C LEU A 32 8.86 6.37 -14.32
N GLU A 33 8.57 7.28 -15.27
CA GLU A 33 9.27 7.30 -16.57
C GLU A 33 9.97 8.62 -16.89
N THR A 34 9.63 9.73 -16.23
CA THR A 34 10.18 11.04 -16.60
C THR A 34 11.65 11.21 -16.24
N THR A 35 12.01 11.00 -14.97
CA THR A 35 13.39 11.19 -14.49
C THR A 35 13.68 10.25 -13.33
N SER A 36 14.94 9.79 -13.23
CA SER A 36 15.38 8.92 -12.13
C SER A 36 15.18 9.57 -10.76
N LEU A 37 15.44 10.89 -10.65
CA LEU A 37 15.25 11.63 -9.39
C LEU A 37 13.78 11.58 -8.94
N ARG A 38 12.83 11.81 -9.84
CA ARG A 38 11.40 11.82 -9.51
C ARG A 38 10.90 10.44 -9.11
N TYR A 39 11.40 9.41 -9.78
CA TYR A 39 11.16 8.02 -9.40
C TYR A 39 11.62 7.75 -7.97
N TRP A 40 12.88 8.08 -7.63
CA TRP A 40 13.43 7.83 -6.29
C TRP A 40 12.73 8.62 -5.19
N ILE A 41 12.38 9.89 -5.45
CA ILE A 41 11.58 10.68 -4.51
C ILE A 41 10.24 9.98 -4.26
N SER A 42 9.55 9.58 -5.33
CA SER A 42 8.26 8.90 -5.19
C SER A 42 8.40 7.57 -4.45
N PHE A 43 9.47 6.81 -4.75
CA PHE A 43 9.77 5.51 -4.15
C PHE A 43 10.03 5.61 -2.65
N CYS A 44 10.66 6.68 -2.19
CA CYS A 44 10.87 6.92 -0.76
C CYS A 44 9.62 7.52 -0.08
N VAL A 45 8.89 8.39 -0.77
CA VAL A 45 7.75 9.12 -0.19
C VAL A 45 6.51 8.24 -0.06
N SER A 46 6.21 7.38 -1.03
CA SER A 46 4.97 6.60 -0.99
C SER A 46 4.88 5.58 0.13
N PRO A 47 5.95 4.84 0.52
CA PRO A 47 5.85 3.93 1.64
C PRO A 47 5.63 4.71 2.94
N LEU A 48 6.29 5.87 3.09
CA LEU A 48 6.14 6.74 4.24
C LEU A 48 4.73 7.32 4.35
N VAL A 49 4.19 7.87 3.26
CA VAL A 49 2.83 8.41 3.22
C VAL A 49 1.81 7.32 3.52
N SER A 50 1.99 6.13 2.94
CA SER A 50 1.11 4.98 3.18
C SER A 50 1.18 4.50 4.63
N ALA A 51 2.38 4.43 5.21
CA ALA A 51 2.56 4.07 6.62
C ALA A 51 1.89 5.09 7.55
N VAL A 52 2.10 6.39 7.32
CA VAL A 52 1.45 7.46 8.10
C VAL A 52 -0.07 7.38 7.98
N LEU A 53 -0.60 7.17 6.78
CA LEU A 53 -2.03 7.01 6.53
C LEU A 53 -2.60 5.81 7.29
N CYS A 54 -2.00 4.63 7.13
CA CYS A 54 -2.45 3.41 7.80
C CYS A 54 -2.35 3.51 9.32
N ILE A 55 -1.26 4.07 9.86
CA ILE A 55 -1.11 4.32 11.31
C ILE A 55 -2.19 5.28 11.81
N THR A 56 -2.46 6.34 11.05
CA THR A 56 -3.52 7.30 11.38
C THR A 56 -4.88 6.62 11.43
N ILE A 57 -5.21 5.77 10.44
CA ILE A 57 -6.44 4.97 10.43
C ILE A 57 -6.53 4.09 11.69
N LEU A 58 -5.49 3.33 12.01
CA LEU A 58 -5.49 2.47 13.20
C LEU A 58 -5.67 3.25 14.51
N LYS A 59 -5.01 4.40 14.62
CA LYS A 59 -5.15 5.30 15.79
C LYS A 59 -6.55 5.90 15.89
N LEU A 60 -7.10 6.40 14.79
CA LEU A 60 -8.47 6.96 14.75
C LEU A 60 -9.53 5.92 15.07
N ARG A 61 -9.30 4.66 14.68
CA ARG A 61 -10.15 3.53 15.03
C ARG A 61 -9.85 2.94 16.41
N GLN A 62 -8.93 3.54 17.16
CA GLN A 62 -8.53 3.12 18.50
C GLN A 62 -8.16 1.62 18.57
N VAL A 63 -7.52 1.11 17.51
CA VAL A 63 -7.10 -0.29 17.45
C VAL A 63 -5.98 -0.50 18.47
N PRO A 64 -6.09 -1.49 19.38
CA PRO A 64 -5.06 -1.78 20.36
C PRO A 64 -3.72 -2.12 19.66
N PRO A 65 -2.58 -1.55 20.11
CA PRO A 65 -1.24 -1.84 19.56
C PRO A 65 -0.91 -3.32 19.42
N THR A 66 -1.38 -4.16 20.34
CA THR A 66 -1.24 -5.63 20.31
C THR A 66 -1.92 -6.31 19.12
N THR A 67 -2.71 -5.58 18.34
CA THR A 67 -3.41 -6.09 17.14
C THR A 67 -3.11 -5.28 15.88
N TRP A 68 -2.10 -4.41 15.91
CA TRP A 68 -1.76 -3.55 14.78
C TRP A 68 -1.29 -4.33 13.56
N ALA A 69 -0.51 -5.39 13.73
CA ALA A 69 -0.07 -6.25 12.63
C ALA A 69 -1.27 -6.81 11.86
N SER A 70 -2.25 -7.37 12.56
CA SER A 70 -3.50 -7.86 11.94
C SER A 70 -4.32 -6.75 11.31
N GLY A 71 -4.44 -5.57 11.97
CA GLY A 71 -5.17 -4.43 11.44
C GLY A 71 -4.57 -3.86 10.16
N MET A 72 -3.24 -3.72 10.11
CA MET A 72 -2.51 -3.30 8.92
C MET A 72 -2.56 -4.34 7.81
N LEU A 73 -2.49 -5.63 8.15
CA LEU A 73 -2.65 -6.70 7.19
C LEU A 73 -4.03 -6.65 6.52
N LEU A 74 -5.10 -6.35 7.26
CA LEU A 74 -6.45 -6.17 6.69
C LEU A 74 -6.54 -4.97 5.74
N LEU A 75 -5.83 -3.88 6.03
CA LEU A 75 -5.74 -2.74 5.11
C LEU A 75 -4.92 -3.09 3.85
N ALA A 76 -3.88 -3.91 3.99
CA ALA A 76 -2.93 -4.20 2.92
C ALA A 76 -3.36 -5.34 1.98
N ILE A 77 -3.98 -6.41 2.51
CA ILE A 77 -4.35 -7.63 1.76
C ILE A 77 -5.12 -7.34 0.47
N PRO A 78 -6.21 -6.53 0.49
CA PRO A 78 -6.97 -6.25 -0.73
C PRO A 78 -6.07 -5.66 -1.82
N GLY A 79 -5.17 -4.76 -1.41
CA GLY A 79 -4.21 -4.16 -2.32
C GLY A 79 -3.16 -5.16 -2.80
N MET A 80 -2.58 -5.99 -1.93
CA MET A 80 -1.60 -6.98 -2.35
C MET A 80 -2.17 -7.94 -3.41
N ILE A 81 -3.41 -8.40 -3.22
CA ILE A 81 -4.11 -9.26 -4.17
C ILE A 81 -4.43 -8.50 -5.47
N GLY A 82 -5.01 -7.31 -5.34
CA GLY A 82 -5.40 -6.50 -6.50
C GLY A 82 -4.19 -6.10 -7.36
N GLU A 83 -3.08 -5.73 -6.72
CA GLU A 83 -1.84 -5.40 -7.42
C GLU A 83 -1.18 -6.60 -8.08
N ALA A 84 -1.28 -7.81 -7.51
CA ALA A 84 -0.82 -9.02 -8.18
C ALA A 84 -1.58 -9.24 -9.51
N VAL A 85 -2.89 -8.96 -9.53
CA VAL A 85 -3.71 -9.01 -10.75
C VAL A 85 -3.30 -7.92 -11.74
N VAL A 86 -3.13 -6.68 -11.26
CA VAL A 86 -2.69 -5.54 -12.08
C VAL A 86 -1.33 -5.81 -12.72
N LEU A 87 -0.33 -6.27 -11.95
CA LEU A 87 1.00 -6.57 -12.45
C LEU A 87 0.99 -7.71 -13.47
N SER A 88 0.14 -8.72 -13.28
CA SER A 88 -0.03 -9.83 -14.22
C SER A 88 -0.65 -9.39 -15.55
N HIS A 89 -1.41 -8.30 -15.54
CA HIS A 89 -2.15 -7.77 -16.70
C HIS A 89 -1.87 -6.27 -16.89
N LEU A 90 -0.60 -5.87 -16.74
CA LEU A 90 -0.22 -4.45 -16.63
C LEU A 90 -0.65 -3.64 -17.85
N SER A 91 -0.51 -4.19 -19.06
CA SER A 91 -0.92 -3.53 -20.31
C SER A 91 -2.42 -3.28 -20.40
N THR A 92 -3.23 -4.07 -19.70
CA THR A 92 -4.70 -3.93 -19.68
C THR A 92 -5.13 -2.87 -18.67
N PHE A 93 -4.59 -2.92 -17.45
CA PHE A 93 -5.01 -2.03 -16.36
C PHE A 93 -4.26 -0.69 -16.34
N MET A 94 -3.05 -0.65 -16.87
CA MET A 94 -2.18 0.52 -16.92
C MET A 94 -1.60 0.73 -18.32
N PRO A 95 -2.43 0.89 -19.36
CA PRO A 95 -1.99 0.94 -20.76
C PRO A 95 -1.07 2.12 -21.08
N ARG A 96 -1.02 3.13 -20.21
CA ARG A 96 -0.17 4.31 -20.37
C ARG A 96 1.26 4.10 -19.88
N ILE A 97 1.49 3.09 -19.04
CA ILE A 97 2.80 2.76 -18.48
C ILE A 97 3.49 1.77 -19.42
N HIS A 98 4.76 2.01 -19.75
CA HIS A 98 5.54 1.07 -20.54
C HIS A 98 5.74 -0.25 -19.77
N ALA A 99 5.66 -1.38 -20.46
CA ALA A 99 5.86 -2.70 -19.82
C ALA A 99 7.22 -2.83 -19.12
N SER A 100 8.26 -2.13 -19.62
CA SER A 100 9.58 -2.05 -19.00
C SER A 100 9.57 -1.35 -17.62
N SER A 101 8.58 -0.50 -17.35
CA SER A 101 8.36 0.16 -16.06
C SER A 101 7.59 -0.71 -15.06
N GLY A 102 7.09 -1.87 -15.47
CA GLY A 102 6.37 -2.79 -14.58
C GLY A 102 7.18 -3.21 -13.36
N GLY A 103 8.49 -3.45 -13.54
CA GLY A 103 9.40 -3.75 -12.43
C GLY A 103 9.55 -2.59 -11.44
N ARG A 104 9.57 -1.34 -11.93
CA ARG A 104 9.61 -0.13 -11.09
C ARG A 104 8.34 0.02 -10.26
N TYR A 105 7.19 -0.23 -10.88
CA TYR A 105 5.90 -0.22 -10.21
C TYR A 105 5.81 -1.34 -9.14
N GLY A 106 6.21 -2.57 -9.47
CA GLY A 106 6.25 -3.67 -8.52
C GLY A 106 7.18 -3.43 -7.32
N ALA A 107 8.37 -2.86 -7.55
CA ALA A 107 9.30 -2.50 -6.47
C ALA A 107 8.69 -1.49 -5.49
N PHE A 108 7.93 -0.52 -6.01
CA PHE A 108 7.24 0.51 -5.24
C PHE A 108 6.20 -0.08 -4.28
N LEU A 109 5.40 -0.99 -4.80
CA LEU A 109 4.38 -1.71 -4.04
C LEU A 109 5.03 -2.58 -2.97
N PHE A 110 6.07 -3.34 -3.34
CA PHE A 110 6.80 -4.18 -2.40
C PHE A 110 7.39 -3.37 -1.24
N ALA A 111 8.05 -2.25 -1.54
CA ALA A 111 8.60 -1.36 -0.53
C ALA A 111 7.51 -0.78 0.40
N THR A 112 6.36 -0.43 -0.18
CA THR A 112 5.20 0.07 0.57
C THR A 112 4.68 -0.98 1.54
N TYR A 113 4.38 -2.19 1.07
CA TYR A 113 3.89 -3.26 1.94
C TYR A 113 4.90 -3.67 3.00
N ALA A 114 6.19 -3.78 2.63
CA ALA A 114 7.25 -4.12 3.56
C ALA A 114 7.36 -3.12 4.71
N LEU A 115 7.32 -1.81 4.41
CA LEU A 115 7.40 -0.78 5.45
C LEU A 115 6.16 -0.75 6.34
N VAL A 116 4.97 -0.77 5.72
CA VAL A 116 3.67 -0.71 6.41
C VAL A 116 3.51 -1.90 7.36
N LEU A 117 3.73 -3.12 6.86
CA LEU A 117 3.63 -4.34 7.67
C LEU A 117 4.77 -4.45 8.68
N GLY A 118 6.00 -4.07 8.31
CA GLY A 118 7.15 -4.10 9.20
C GLY A 118 6.98 -3.19 10.42
N ILE A 119 6.50 -1.94 10.23
CA ILE A 119 6.21 -1.04 11.35
C ILE A 119 5.13 -1.63 12.25
N ALA A 120 4.05 -2.15 11.66
CA ALA A 120 2.95 -2.74 12.42
C ALA A 120 3.41 -3.94 13.27
N GLU A 121 4.27 -4.78 12.72
CA GLU A 121 4.86 -5.92 13.42
C GLU A 121 5.74 -5.47 14.59
N VAL A 122 6.66 -4.52 14.36
CA VAL A 122 7.53 -3.97 15.41
C VAL A 122 6.72 -3.40 16.57
N VAL A 123 5.67 -2.64 16.28
CA VAL A 123 4.79 -2.08 17.32
C VAL A 123 4.00 -3.16 18.06
N THR A 124 3.49 -4.16 17.33
CA THR A 124 2.74 -5.28 17.92
C THR A 124 3.61 -6.09 18.89
N LEU A 125 4.82 -6.43 18.46
CA LEU A 125 5.80 -7.14 19.30
C LEU A 125 6.21 -6.31 20.52
N GLY A 126 6.41 -5.00 20.34
CA GLY A 126 6.73 -4.08 21.44
C GLY A 126 5.61 -3.94 22.48
N ALA A 127 4.35 -4.10 22.07
CA ALA A 127 3.18 -4.00 22.96
C ALA A 127 2.80 -5.32 23.65
N THR A 128 3.36 -6.45 23.20
CA THR A 128 3.05 -7.79 23.72
C THR A 128 4.13 -8.29 24.71
N ARG A 129 5.27 -7.61 24.77
CA ARG A 129 6.30 -7.81 25.80
C ARG A 129 5.90 -7.10 27.09
#